data_AF-A0A0W1LC42-F1
#
_entry.id   AF-A0A0W1LC42-F1
#
_cell.length_a   1.000
_cell.length_b   1.000
_cell.length_c   1.000
_cell.angle_alpha   90.00
_cell.angle_beta   90.00
_cell.angle_gamma   90.00
#
_symmetry.space_group_name_H-M   'P 1'
#
loop_
_entity.id
_entity.type
_entity.pdbx_description
1 polymer ?
#
loop_
_entity_poly.entity_id
_entity_poly.type
_entity_poly.pdbx_seq_one_letter_code
_entity_poly.pdbx_strand_id
1 'polypeptide(L)'
;MRQLLFNLTIIVLLLLSLPTKSSEEQIVVLISLDGFRWDYIEKHGAKKIANIAKQGVRGHKMRPVYPTKTFPNHISMVTGFYQ
;
A
#
# COMPACT_ATOMS: atom_id res chain seq x y z
N MET A 1 1.37 50.17 -18.13
CA MET A 1 1.33 49.59 -16.77
C MET A 1 -0.01 48.93 -16.42
N ARG A 2 -1.17 49.57 -16.68
CA ARG A 2 -2.49 49.00 -16.34
C ARG A 2 -2.84 47.65 -17.00
N GLN A 3 -2.49 47.44 -18.27
CA GLN A 3 -2.69 46.14 -18.94
C GLN A 3 -1.76 45.05 -18.43
N LEU A 4 -0.52 45.39 -18.04
CA LEU A 4 0.44 44.43 -17.50
C LEU A 4 -0.04 43.88 -16.15
N LEU A 5 -0.57 44.79 -15.31
CA LEU A 5 -1.21 44.43 -14.04
C LEU A 5 -2.43 43.53 -14.26
N PHE A 6 -3.28 43.85 -15.23
CA PHE A 6 -4.46 43.05 -15.56
C PHE A 6 -4.11 41.62 -15.99
N ASN A 7 -3.11 41.46 -16.87
CA ASN A 7 -2.64 40.15 -17.31
C ASN A 7 -2.02 39.34 -16.17
N LEU A 8 -1.29 39.99 -15.26
CA LEU A 8 -0.72 39.35 -14.08
C LEU A 8 -1.82 38.83 -13.15
N THR A 9 -2.89 39.60 -12.94
CA THR A 9 -4.03 39.18 -12.13
C THR A 9 -4.74 37.98 -12.72
N ILE A 10 -4.91 37.90 -14.04
CA ILE A 10 -5.50 36.75 -14.72
C ILE A 10 -4.64 35.49 -14.55
N ILE A 11 -3.32 35.61 -14.72
CA ILE A 11 -2.39 34.49 -14.54
C ILE A 11 -2.43 33.97 -13.10
N VAL A 12 -2.48 34.88 -12.12
CA VAL A 12 -2.60 34.52 -10.70
C VAL A 12 -3.94 33.81 -10.44
N LEU A 13 -5.06 34.33 -10.93
CA LEU A 13 -6.37 33.67 -10.80
C LEU A 13 -6.38 32.27 -11.46
N LEU A 14 -5.71 32.12 -12.61
CA LEU A 14 -5.60 30.86 -13.34
C LEU A 14 -4.75 29.82 -12.59
N LEU A 15 -3.67 30.27 -11.94
CA LEU A 15 -2.83 29.41 -11.10
C LEU A 15 -3.55 28.98 -9.80
N LEU A 16 -4.39 29.85 -9.24
CA LEU A 16 -5.21 29.56 -8.05
C LEU A 16 -6.38 28.59 -8.31
N SER A 17 -6.74 28.35 -9.57
CA SER A 17 -7.86 27.49 -9.96
C SER A 17 -7.44 26.07 -10.39
N LEU A 18 -6.17 25.72 -10.18
CA LEU A 18 -5.72 24.34 -10.37
C LEU A 18 -6.48 23.42 -9.39
N PRO A 19 -7.11 22.34 -9.88
CA PRO A 19 -7.79 21.39 -9.01
C PRO A 19 -6.76 20.72 -8.12
N THR A 20 -6.93 20.87 -6.80
CA THR A 20 -6.17 20.05 -5.85
C THR A 20 -6.74 18.65 -5.93
N LYS A 21 -5.87 17.65 -6.18
CA LYS A 21 -6.30 16.26 -6.12
C LYS A 21 -6.67 15.98 -4.66
N SER A 22 -7.97 15.94 -4.37
CA SER A 22 -8.47 15.48 -3.08
C SER A 22 -7.87 14.10 -2.82
N SER A 23 -7.35 13.88 -1.62
CA SER A 23 -6.84 12.58 -1.23
C SER A 23 -8.02 11.62 -1.17
N GLU A 24 -8.24 10.85 -2.23
CA GLU A 24 -9.13 9.70 -2.19
C GLU A 24 -8.71 8.83 -1.01
N GLU A 25 -9.68 8.43 -0.18
CA GLU A 25 -9.42 7.62 0.99
C GLU A 25 -8.82 6.29 0.54
N GLN A 26 -7.56 6.03 0.94
CA GLN A 26 -6.86 4.82 0.54
C GLN A 26 -7.37 3.65 1.37
N ILE A 27 -8.16 2.78 0.74
CA ILE A 27 -8.68 1.58 1.39
C ILE A 27 -7.57 0.55 1.51
N VAL A 28 -7.31 0.09 2.74
CA VAL A 28 -6.36 -0.98 3.02
C VAL A 28 -7.10 -2.31 3.10
N VAL A 29 -6.69 -3.27 2.27
CA VAL A 29 -7.21 -4.64 2.29
C VAL A 29 -6.10 -5.59 2.76
N LEU A 30 -6.30 -6.22 3.91
CA LEU A 30 -5.42 -7.27 4.42
C LEU A 30 -5.93 -8.65 3.97
N ILE A 31 -5.13 -9.35 3.17
CA ILE A 31 -5.41 -10.72 2.73
C ILE A 31 -4.43 -11.67 3.40
N SER A 32 -4.93 -12.62 4.18
CA SER A 32 -4.12 -13.70 4.76
C SER A 32 -4.32 -15.00 3.99
N LEU A 33 -3.22 -15.63 3.59
CA LEU A 33 -3.21 -16.99 3.05
C LEU A 33 -2.66 -17.93 4.12
N ASP A 34 -3.54 -18.68 4.80
CA ASP A 34 -3.12 -19.50 5.94
C ASP A 34 -2.14 -20.61 5.51
N GLY A 35 -1.10 -20.83 6.32
CA GLY A 35 -0.05 -21.81 6.02
C GLY A 35 0.81 -21.51 4.78
N PHE A 36 0.74 -20.29 4.21
CA PHE A 36 1.53 -19.94 3.02
C PHE A 36 2.99 -19.65 3.38
N ARG A 37 3.87 -20.64 3.13
CA ARG A 37 5.29 -20.52 3.43
C ARG A 37 6.00 -19.56 2.47
N TRP A 38 7.07 -18.92 2.95
CA TRP A 38 7.80 -17.85 2.25
C TRP A 38 8.34 -18.22 0.85
N ASP A 39 8.59 -19.51 0.59
CA ASP A 39 9.13 -20.05 -0.65
C ASP A 39 8.08 -20.69 -1.56
N TYR A 40 6.79 -20.64 -1.20
CA TYR A 40 5.71 -21.27 -1.99
C TYR A 40 5.48 -20.59 -3.33
N ILE A 41 5.85 -19.32 -3.47
CA ILE A 41 5.77 -18.61 -4.75
C ILE A 41 6.67 -19.30 -5.78
N GLU A 42 7.91 -19.61 -5.41
CA GLU A 42 8.90 -20.28 -6.23
C GLU A 42 8.60 -21.78 -6.35
N LYS A 43 8.33 -22.44 -5.22
CA LYS A 43 8.16 -23.91 -5.14
C LYS A 43 6.96 -24.40 -5.95
N HIS A 44 5.88 -23.62 -5.98
CA HIS A 44 4.63 -24.02 -6.64
C HIS A 44 4.29 -23.15 -7.86
N GLY A 45 5.17 -22.22 -8.25
CA GLY A 45 4.98 -21.39 -9.43
C GLY A 45 3.71 -20.53 -9.34
N ALA A 46 3.45 -19.89 -8.20
CA ALA A 46 2.25 -19.08 -7.96
C ALA A 46 2.27 -17.76 -8.76
N LYS A 47 2.04 -17.84 -10.08
CA LYS A 47 2.25 -16.74 -11.05
C LYS A 47 1.55 -15.42 -10.68
N LYS A 48 0.30 -15.49 -10.17
CA LYS A 48 -0.46 -14.29 -9.79
C LYS A 48 0.17 -13.58 -8.59
N ILE A 49 0.54 -14.33 -7.55
CA ILE A 49 1.21 -13.79 -6.36
C ILE A 49 2.62 -13.29 -6.72
N ALA A 50 3.34 -14.00 -7.60
CA ALA A 50 4.63 -13.56 -8.12
C ALA A 50 4.53 -12.22 -8.85
N ASN A 51 3.47 -11.98 -9.62
CA ASN A 51 3.25 -10.69 -10.28
C ASN A 51 2.99 -9.56 -9.27
N ILE A 52 2.21 -9.81 -8.22
CA ILE A 52 1.99 -8.85 -7.13
C ILE A 52 3.32 -8.49 -6.46
N ALA A 53 4.15 -9.50 -6.16
CA ALA A 53 5.47 -9.29 -5.56
C ALA A 53 6.42 -8.47 -6.46
N LYS A 54 6.33 -8.63 -7.78
CA LYS A 54 7.14 -7.87 -8.76
C LYS A 54 6.68 -6.42 -8.91
N GLN A 55 5.38 -6.17 -8.79
CA GLN A 55 4.78 -4.84 -8.94
C GLN A 55 4.77 -4.04 -7.62
N GLY A 56 4.98 -4.72 -6.49
CA GLY A 56 4.96 -4.13 -5.15
C GLY A 56 6.23 -4.43 -4.35
N VAL A 57 6.07 -4.56 -3.03
CA VAL A 57 7.16 -4.83 -2.09
C VAL A 57 7.04 -6.26 -1.57
N ARG A 58 8.17 -6.99 -1.55
CA ARG A 58 8.26 -8.35 -1.00
C ARG A 58 9.39 -8.45 0.03
N GLY A 59 9.06 -8.92 1.23
CA GLY A 59 10.05 -9.35 2.22
C GLY A 59 10.61 -10.75 1.90
N HIS A 60 11.85 -11.02 2.32
CA HIS A 60 12.49 -12.33 2.10
C HIS A 60 11.77 -13.46 2.85
N LYS A 61 11.37 -13.22 4.10
CA LYS A 61 10.56 -14.11 4.95
C LYS A 61 9.90 -13.32 6.08
N MET A 62 8.78 -13.80 6.58
CA MET A 62 8.13 -13.28 7.79
C MET A 62 8.40 -14.24 8.95
N ARG A 63 8.84 -13.72 10.10
CA ARG A 63 9.01 -14.53 11.33
C ARG A 63 7.66 -14.57 12.07
N PRO A 64 7.02 -15.74 12.20
CA PRO A 64 5.77 -15.87 12.95
C PRO A 64 6.01 -15.75 14.47
N VAL A 65 4.94 -15.50 15.22
CA VAL A 65 4.95 -15.66 16.68
C VAL A 65 4.90 -17.14 17.06
N TYR A 66 5.39 -17.48 18.26
CA TYR A 66 5.33 -18.84 18.79
C TYR A 66 4.18 -18.95 19.80
N PRO A 67 3.30 -19.96 19.69
CA PRO A 67 3.36 -21.09 18.76
C PRO A 67 2.94 -20.70 17.33
N THR A 68 3.53 -21.37 16.33
CA THR A 68 3.24 -21.11 14.91
C THR A 68 1.90 -21.71 14.48
N LYS A 69 0.82 -21.17 15.03
CA LYS A 69 -0.57 -21.57 14.80
C LYS A 69 -1.35 -20.41 14.17
N THR A 70 -2.45 -20.75 13.48
CA THR A 70 -3.33 -19.79 12.81
C THR A 70 -3.78 -18.70 13.78
N PHE A 71 -4.43 -19.05 14.89
CA PHE A 71 -5.07 -18.07 15.77
C PHE A 71 -4.06 -17.08 16.42
N PRO A 72 -2.98 -17.52 17.10
CA PRO A 72 -2.00 -16.59 17.67
C PRO A 72 -1.37 -15.67 16.62
N ASN A 73 -0.99 -16.19 15.44
CA ASN A 73 -0.36 -15.37 14.40
C ASN A 73 -1.32 -14.32 13.82
N HIS A 74 -2.57 -14.67 13.53
CA HIS A 74 -3.51 -13.74 12.91
C HIS A 74 -3.84 -12.58 13.85
N ILE A 75 -4.09 -12.88 15.14
CA ILE A 75 -4.37 -11.84 16.12
C ILE A 75 -3.12 -11.00 16.42
N SER A 76 -1.91 -11.60 16.48
CA SER A 76 -0.67 -10.83 16.64
C SER A 76 -0.41 -9.89 15.45
N MET A 77 -0.76 -10.28 14.22
CA MET A 77 -0.62 -9.39 13.04
C MET A 77 -1.54 -8.18 13.09
N VAL A 78 -2.77 -8.34 13.61
CA VAL A 78 -3.76 -7.24 13.65
C VAL A 78 -3.57 -6.35 14.88
N THR A 79 -3.14 -6.92 16.00
CA THR A 79 -3.01 -6.18 17.27
C THR A 79 -1.60 -5.66 17.54
N GLY A 80 -0.57 -6.27 16.94
CA GLY A 80 0.83 -5.98 17.25
C GLY A 80 1.32 -6.58 18.58
N PHE A 81 0.48 -7.30 19.32
CA PHE A 81 0.85 -7.94 20.58
C PHE A 81 1.28 -9.40 20.38
N TYR A 82 2.25 -9.83 21.18
CA TYR A 82 2.66 -11.23 21.26
C TYR A 82 1.62 -12.03 22.06
N GLN A 83 1.25 -13.20 21.57
CA GLN A 83 0.39 -14.18 22.26
C GLN A 83 1.08 -15.52 22.38
#